data_AF-A0A972EEV3-F1
#
_entry.id   AF-A0A972EEV3-F1
#
_cell.length_a   1.000
_cell.length_b   1.000
_cell.length_c   1.000
_cell.angle_alpha   90.00
_cell.angle_beta   90.00
_cell.angle_gamma   90.00
#
_symmetry.space_group_name_H-M   'P 1'
#
loop_
_entity.id
_entity.type
_entity.pdbx_description
1 polymer ?
#
loop_
_entity_poly.entity_id
_entity_poly.type
_entity_poly.pdbx_seq_one_letter_code
_entity_poly.pdbx_strand_id
1 'polypeptide(L)' 'YYVTFQVESGDRMEFRVSGKEYGLLAEGDVGKLTFQGTRYHEFEIK' A
#
# COMPACT_ATOMS: atom_id res chain seq x y z
N TYR A 1 -5.69 7.19 -7.27
CA TYR A 1 -5.24 5.88 -7.77
C TYR A 1 -5.48 4.86 -6.67
N TYR A 2 -5.48 3.58 -7.01
CA TYR A 2 -5.70 2.49 -6.04
C TYR A 2 -4.56 1.51 -6.12
N VAL A 3 -4.14 0.99 -4.97
CA VAL A 3 -3.10 -0.04 -4.84
C VAL A 3 -3.63 -1.12 -3.92
N THR A 4 -3.44 -2.37 -4.34
CA THR A 4 -3.71 -3.54 -3.51
C THR A 4 -2.44 -4.00 -2.83
N PHE A 5 -2.44 -4.03 -1.50
CA PHE A 5 -1.37 -4.62 -0.70
C PHE A 5 -1.79 -6.00 -0.24
N GLN A 6 -0.86 -6.93 -0.25
CA GLN A 6 -0.98 -8.18 0.49
C GLN A 6 -0.25 -8.01 1.82
N VAL A 7 -0.94 -8.23 2.93
CA VAL A 7 -0.33 -8.19 4.27
C VAL A 7 0.15 -9.58 4.67
N GLU A 8 0.90 -9.69 5.78
CA GLU A 8 1.52 -10.94 6.23
C GLU A 8 0.52 -12.08 6.48
N SER A 9 -0.74 -11.78 6.84
CA SER A 9 -1.80 -12.79 6.97
C SER A 9 -2.21 -13.43 5.63
N GLY A 10 -1.79 -12.86 4.50
CA GLY A 10 -2.25 -13.22 3.16
C GLY A 10 -3.50 -12.45 2.71
N ASP A 11 -4.10 -11.65 3.59
CA ASP A 11 -5.23 -10.80 3.24
C ASP A 11 -4.82 -9.73 2.24
N ARG A 12 -5.75 -9.38 1.35
CA ARG A 12 -5.56 -8.33 0.34
C ARG A 12 -6.40 -7.12 0.71
N MET A 13 -5.74 -5.96 0.76
CA MET A 13 -6.35 -4.70 1.12
C MET A 13 -6.11 -3.68 0.01
N GLU A 14 -7.17 -3.04 -0.46
CA GLU A 14 -7.08 -1.96 -1.44
C GLU A 14 -7.20 -0.60 -0.75
N PHE A 15 -6.29 0.32 -1.10
CA PHE A 15 -6.31 1.67 -0.58
C PHE A 15 -6.26 2.70 -1.70
N ARG A 16 -6.95 3.82 -1.49
CA ARG A 16 -6.79 5.01 -2.31
C ARG A 16 -5.48 5.71 -1.94
N VAL A 17 -4.62 5.92 -2.92
CA VAL A 17 -3.35 6.63 -2.79
C VAL A 17 -3.27 7.85 -3.71
N SER A 18 -2.33 8.74 -3.43
CA SER A 18 -2.03 9.86 -4.32
C SER A 18 -1.39 9.36 -5.64
N GLY A 19 -1.44 10.18 -6.69
CA GLY A 19 -0.79 9.82 -7.96
C GLY A 19 0.73 9.74 -7.86
N LYS A 20 1.34 10.54 -6.97
CA LYS A 20 2.77 10.49 -6.70
C LYS A 20 3.17 9.15 -6.09
N GLU A 21 2.46 8.71 -5.06
CA GLU A 21 2.73 7.42 -4.41
C GLU A 21 2.49 6.25 -5.37
N TYR A 22 1.40 6.31 -6.14
CA TYR A 22 1.14 5.29 -7.16
C TYR A 22 2.30 5.15 -8.15
N GLY A 23 2.90 6.26 -8.59
CA GLY A 23 4.05 6.23 -9.49
C GLY A 23 5.37 5.79 -8.85
N LEU A 24 5.44 5.68 -7.52
CA LEU A 24 6.61 5.21 -6.78
C LEU A 24 6.55 3.73 -6.42
N LEU A 25 5.36 3.13 -6.47
CA LEU A 25 5.14 1.73 -6.10
C LEU A 25 5.19 0.82 -7.33
N ALA A 26 5.83 -0.33 -7.18
CA ALA A 26 5.86 -1.40 -8.16
C ALA A 26 5.27 -2.70 -7.58
N GLU A 27 4.73 -3.56 -8.45
CA GLU A 27 4.28 -4.89 -8.04
C GLU A 27 5.47 -5.70 -7.52
N GLY A 28 5.30 -6.32 -6.36
CA GLY A 28 6.36 -7.08 -5.69
C GLY A 28 7.19 -6.26 -4.69
N ASP A 29 6.99 -4.94 -4.59
CA ASP A 29 7.59 -4.15 -3.52
C ASP A 29 7.14 -4.67 -2.16
N VAL A 30 8.10 -4.91 -1.28
CA VAL A 30 7.86 -5.37 0.10
C VAL A 30 8.29 -4.26 1.04
N GLY A 31 7.46 -3.98 2.03
CA GLY A 31 7.65 -2.82 2.87
C GLY A 31 6.67 -2.77 4.03
N LYS A 32 6.72 -1.66 4.76
CA LYS A 32 5.84 -1.42 5.89
C LYS A 32 4.65 -0.58 5.45
N LEU A 33 3.45 -1.15 5.56
CA LEU A 33 2.20 -0.45 5.33
C LEU A 33 1.66 0.14 6.65
N THR A 34 1.43 1.46 6.67
CA THR A 34 0.78 2.16 7.79
C THR A 34 -0.60 2.65 7.36
N PHE A 35 -1.64 2.25 8.10
CA PHE A 35 -3.03 2.59 7.80
C PHE A 35 -3.88 2.67 9.08
N GLN A 36 -5.04 3.33 8.99
CA GLN A 36 -6.02 3.44 10.07
C GLN A 36 -7.42 3.12 9.52
N GLY A 37 -7.95 1.93 9.86
CA GLY A 37 -9.21 1.45 9.30
C GLY A 37 -9.08 1.24 7.78
N THR A 38 -9.84 2.00 6.99
CA THR A 38 -9.75 2.01 5.52
C THR A 38 -8.89 3.15 4.97
N ARG A 39 -8.28 3.96 5.84
CA ARG A 39 -7.44 5.10 5.45
C ARG A 39 -5.98 4.70 5.39
N TYR A 40 -5.40 4.79 4.19
CA TYR A 40 -3.96 4.68 3.99
C TYR A 40 -3.24 5.94 4.52
N HIS A 41 -2.07 5.73 5.14
CA HIS A 41 -1.18 6.81 5.57
C HIS A 41 0.14 6.79 4.79
N GLU A 42 0.84 5.66 4.74
CA GLU A 42 2.16 5.55 4.12
C GLU A 42 2.52 4.10 3.79
N PHE A 43 3.36 3.92 2.78
CA PHE A 43 4.08 2.68 2.51
C PHE A 43 5.58 2.97 2.38
N GLU A 44 6.38 2.35 3.25
CA GLU A 44 7.84 2.46 3.25
C GLU A 44 8.44 1.21 2.60
N ILE A 45 9.02 1.34 1.40
CA ILE A 45 9.71 0.25 0.69
C ILE A 45 10.97 -0.16 1.46
N LYS A 46 11.23 -1.47 1.57
CA LYS A 46 12.42 -2.03 2.24
C LYS A 46 13.56 -2.33 1.26
#